data_AF-A0AAW0XH53-F1
#
_entry.id   AF-A0AAW0XH53-F1
#
_cell.length_a   1.000
_cell.length_b   1.000
_cell.length_c   1.000
_cell.angle_alpha   90.00
_cell.angle_beta   90.00
_cell.angle_gamma   90.00
#
_symmetry.space_group_name_H-M   'P 1'
#
loop_
_entity.id
_entity.type
_entity.pdbx_description
1 polymer ?
#
loop_
_entity_poly.entity_id
_entity_poly.type
_entity_poly.pdbx_seq_one_letter_code
_entity_poly.pdbx_strand_id
1 'polypeptide(L)'
;YAGYLFVGVGHQEESHIQRIISITIRIVQLIVGPCVSILKKSEEKSTLLNGLLEVWQTLYAKEQSYLVEAVERLVVNAELSAAAVKALAAVLDKLKPANNLTPCHALFFVRNKLLALYSSRSAQELSASDVLFLNMLVEASQVKDADFMEDISLKKTPETPDEKKEDDGIELDSSDSGEFYSIPTTPSLGRNNGRVD
;
A
#
# COMPACT_ATOMS: atom_id res chain seq x y z
N TYR A 1 -28.48 11.17 7.17
CA TYR A 1 -28.82 9.84 7.69
C TYR A 1 -28.91 8.90 6.50
N ALA A 2 -28.04 7.89 6.38
CA ALA A 2 -27.92 7.06 5.17
C ALA A 2 -28.92 5.90 5.09
N GLY A 3 -29.76 5.69 6.10
CA GLY A 3 -30.74 4.60 6.13
C GLY A 3 -30.15 3.21 6.44
N TYR A 4 -28.89 3.14 6.88
CA TYR A 4 -28.21 1.91 7.28
C TYR A 4 -27.64 2.05 8.68
N LEU A 5 -27.59 0.93 9.40
CA LEU A 5 -26.93 0.80 10.69
C LEU A 5 -25.51 0.27 10.46
N PHE A 6 -24.51 0.99 10.95
CA PHE A 6 -23.11 0.55 11.01
C PHE A 6 -22.85 0.04 12.43
N VAL A 7 -22.32 -1.18 12.54
CA VAL A 7 -22.01 -1.82 13.82
C VAL A 7 -20.54 -2.22 13.81
N GLY A 8 -19.78 -1.76 14.80
CA GLY A 8 -18.43 -2.22 15.08
C GLY A 8 -18.43 -3.14 16.28
N VAL A 9 -17.76 -4.28 16.17
CA VAL A 9 -17.60 -5.25 17.25
C VAL A 9 -16.11 -5.55 17.37
N GLY A 10 -15.56 -5.41 18.58
CA GLY A 10 -14.13 -5.59 18.81
C GLY A 10 -13.80 -5.60 20.29
N HIS A 11 -12.56 -5.97 20.61
CA HIS A 11 -12.02 -5.98 21.97
C HIS A 11 -11.27 -4.68 22.31
N GLN A 12 -11.15 -3.76 21.35
CA GLN A 12 -10.52 -2.46 21.54
C GLN A 12 -11.41 -1.52 22.37
N GLU A 13 -10.82 -0.42 22.84
CA GLU A 13 -11.58 0.63 23.51
C GLU A 13 -12.69 1.20 22.62
N GLU A 14 -13.79 1.64 23.25
CA GLU A 14 -14.95 2.22 22.58
C GLU A 14 -14.56 3.39 21.65
N SER A 15 -13.62 4.24 22.10
CA SER A 15 -13.10 5.37 21.33
C SER A 15 -12.47 4.96 20.01
N HIS A 16 -11.74 3.83 20.01
CA HIS A 16 -11.09 3.28 18.83
C HIS A 16 -12.12 2.68 17.87
N ILE A 17 -13.09 1.90 18.40
CA ILE A 17 -14.18 1.33 17.61
C ILE A 17 -15.03 2.44 16.98
N GLN A 18 -15.35 3.50 17.74
CA GLN A 18 -16.10 4.65 17.26
C GLN A 18 -15.36 5.38 16.12
N ARG A 19 -14.04 5.49 16.21
CA ARG A 19 -13.21 6.05 15.14
C ARG A 19 -13.26 5.18 13.88
N ILE A 20 -13.11 3.86 14.02
CA ILE A 20 -13.22 2.92 12.89
C ILE A 20 -14.60 3.02 12.21
N ILE A 21 -15.68 3.08 12.98
CA ILE A 21 -17.03 3.24 12.43
C ILE A 21 -17.13 4.57 11.69
N SER A 22 -16.63 5.66 12.27
CA SER A 22 -16.70 7.00 11.68
C SER A 22 -15.96 7.07 10.34
N ILE A 23 -14.73 6.54 10.26
CA ILE A 23 -13.98 6.52 9.01
C ILE A 23 -14.64 5.58 7.98
N THR A 24 -15.19 4.45 8.41
CA THR A 24 -15.90 3.51 7.52
C THR A 24 -17.12 4.19 6.90
N ILE A 25 -17.95 4.86 7.72
CA ILE A 25 -19.10 5.62 7.22
C ILE A 25 -18.66 6.67 6.22
N ARG A 26 -17.57 7.39 6.51
CA ARG A 26 -17.06 8.45 5.64
C ARG A 26 -16.58 7.90 4.29
N ILE A 27 -15.80 6.83 4.30
CA ILE A 27 -15.31 6.16 3.09
C ILE A 27 -16.50 5.64 2.26
N VAL A 28 -17.47 5.00 2.90
CA VAL A 28 -18.69 4.52 2.21
C VAL A 28 -19.45 5.67 1.56
N GLN A 29 -19.64 6.79 2.26
CA GLN A 29 -20.29 7.98 1.70
C GLN A 29 -19.53 8.54 0.50
N LEU A 30 -18.20 8.49 0.49
CA LEU A 30 -17.38 8.98 -0.62
C LEU A 30 -17.40 8.02 -1.83
N ILE A 31 -17.53 6.72 -1.61
CA ILE A 31 -17.54 5.70 -2.69
C ILE A 31 -18.91 5.55 -3.35
N VAL A 32 -19.99 5.50 -2.55
CA VAL A 32 -21.36 5.16 -3.01
C VAL A 32 -22.43 6.16 -2.58
N GLY A 33 -22.07 7.22 -1.86
CA GLY A 33 -23.03 8.23 -1.39
C GLY A 33 -24.04 7.64 -0.40
N PRO A 34 -25.34 7.99 -0.51
CA PRO A 34 -26.38 7.51 0.40
C PRO A 34 -26.81 6.05 0.12
N CYS A 35 -26.49 5.51 -1.05
CA CYS A 35 -26.99 4.22 -1.52
C CYS A 35 -26.04 3.07 -1.17
N VAL A 36 -25.90 2.75 0.12
CA VAL A 36 -24.96 1.72 0.62
C VAL A 36 -25.21 0.34 0.00
N SER A 37 -26.44 0.03 -0.43
CA SER A 37 -26.78 -1.21 -1.13
C SER A 37 -26.00 -1.44 -2.43
N ILE A 38 -25.39 -0.40 -3.02
CA ILE A 38 -24.52 -0.53 -4.19
C ILE A 38 -23.33 -1.44 -3.89
N LEU A 39 -22.78 -1.40 -2.67
CA LEU A 39 -21.64 -2.25 -2.28
C LEU A 39 -21.98 -3.74 -2.44
N LYS A 40 -23.21 -4.14 -2.11
CA LYS A 40 -23.66 -5.54 -2.28
C LYS A 40 -23.72 -6.01 -3.73
N LYS A 41 -23.85 -5.07 -4.68
CA LYS A 41 -24.04 -5.36 -6.11
C LYS A 41 -22.77 -5.15 -6.93
N SER A 42 -21.81 -4.41 -6.40
CA SER A 42 -20.58 -4.04 -7.10
C SER A 42 -19.38 -4.56 -6.32
N GLU A 43 -18.82 -5.66 -6.83
CA GLU A 43 -17.58 -6.24 -6.31
C GLU A 43 -16.44 -5.22 -6.36
N GLU A 44 -16.30 -4.48 -7.47
CA GLU A 44 -15.30 -3.42 -7.62
C GLU A 44 -15.35 -2.40 -6.48
N LYS A 45 -16.55 -1.91 -6.13
CA LYS A 45 -16.75 -0.91 -5.07
C LYS A 45 -16.50 -1.52 -3.68
N SER A 46 -16.85 -2.78 -3.48
CA SER A 46 -16.58 -3.50 -2.22
C SER A 46 -15.10 -3.78 -2.02
N THR A 47 -14.40 -4.20 -3.06
CA THR A 47 -12.94 -4.42 -3.05
C THR A 47 -12.20 -3.10 -2.83
N LEU A 48 -12.66 -2.01 -3.46
CA LEU A 48 -12.12 -0.67 -3.21
C LEU A 48 -12.31 -0.24 -1.75
N LEU A 49 -13.51 -0.44 -1.18
CA LEU A 49 -13.77 -0.15 0.23
C LEU A 49 -12.83 -0.96 1.14
N ASN A 50 -12.68 -2.26 0.89
CA ASN A 50 -11.79 -3.11 1.69
C ASN A 50 -10.34 -2.61 1.64
N GLY A 51 -9.80 -2.37 0.44
CA GLY A 51 -8.43 -1.86 0.29
C GLY A 51 -8.21 -0.50 0.95
N LEU A 52 -9.21 0.40 0.90
CA LEU A 52 -9.11 1.70 1.60
C LEU A 52 -9.12 1.54 3.12
N LEU A 53 -9.88 0.59 3.67
CA LEU A 53 -9.87 0.31 5.11
C LEU A 53 -8.52 -0.30 5.56
N GLU A 54 -7.92 -1.18 4.75
CA GLU A 54 -6.59 -1.73 5.01
C GLU A 54 -5.50 -0.66 4.97
N VAL A 55 -5.55 0.23 3.97
CA VAL A 55 -4.66 1.39 3.88
C VAL A 55 -4.84 2.30 5.09
N TRP A 56 -6.08 2.61 5.47
CA TRP A 56 -6.32 3.42 6.66
C TRP A 56 -5.74 2.78 7.92
N GLN A 57 -5.94 1.48 8.14
CA GLN A 57 -5.38 0.78 9.30
C GLN A 57 -3.84 0.84 9.30
N THR A 58 -3.23 0.64 8.14
CA THR A 58 -1.77 0.71 7.97
C THR A 58 -1.23 2.10 8.28
N LEU A 59 -1.86 3.14 7.74
CA LEU A 59 -1.46 4.53 7.96
C LEU A 59 -1.73 4.97 9.39
N TYR A 60 -2.86 4.57 9.98
CA TYR A 60 -3.18 4.82 11.38
C TYR A 60 -2.14 4.22 12.33
N ALA A 61 -1.62 3.03 12.04
CA ALA A 61 -0.60 2.38 12.86
C ALA A 61 0.80 3.02 12.71
N LYS A 62 1.10 3.59 11.54
CA LYS A 62 2.44 4.11 11.20
C LYS A 62 2.57 5.62 11.39
N GLU A 63 1.49 6.37 11.31
CA GLU A 63 1.52 7.83 11.16
C GLU A 63 0.57 8.56 12.09
N GLN A 64 1.14 9.46 12.90
CA GLN A 64 0.38 10.27 13.85
C GLN A 64 -0.61 11.23 13.16
N SER A 65 -0.32 11.65 11.93
CA SER A 65 -1.21 12.50 11.12
C SER A 65 -2.60 11.88 10.95
N TYR A 66 -2.68 10.56 10.79
CA TYR A 66 -3.93 9.82 10.67
C TYR A 66 -4.68 9.64 12.00
N LEU A 67 -3.98 9.73 13.15
CA LEU A 67 -4.63 9.70 14.47
C LEU A 67 -5.44 10.97 14.75
N VAL A 68 -4.97 12.11 14.23
CA VAL A 68 -5.57 13.44 14.42
C VAL A 68 -6.29 13.96 13.18
N GLU A 69 -6.46 13.10 12.16
CA GLU A 69 -7.12 13.45 10.89
C GLU A 69 -6.51 14.72 10.24
N ALA A 70 -5.19 14.84 10.29
CA ALA A 70 -4.45 15.95 9.70
C ALA A 70 -3.88 15.59 8.32
N VAL A 71 -4.05 16.50 7.37
CA VAL A 71 -3.40 16.39 6.04
C VAL A 71 -1.93 16.78 6.18
N GLU A 72 -1.03 15.81 6.04
CA GLU A 72 0.40 16.09 6.00
C GLU A 72 0.81 16.75 4.68
N ARG A 73 1.55 17.86 4.76
CA ARG A 73 2.10 18.58 3.61
C ARG A 73 3.61 18.48 3.56
N LEU A 74 4.16 18.25 2.38
CA LEU A 74 5.60 18.31 2.17
C LEU A 74 6.09 19.76 2.21
N VAL A 75 7.07 20.01 3.07
CA VAL A 75 7.77 21.29 3.11
C VAL A 75 8.93 21.24 2.11
N VAL A 76 8.78 22.00 1.04
CA VAL A 76 9.82 22.19 0.02
C VAL A 76 10.17 23.67 -0.09
N ASN A 77 11.24 24.00 -0.82
CA ASN A 77 11.55 25.40 -1.09
C ASN A 77 10.44 26.08 -1.90
N ALA A 78 10.35 27.40 -1.78
CA ALA A 78 9.27 28.18 -2.39
C ALA A 78 9.24 28.06 -3.93
N GLU A 79 10.41 27.93 -4.56
CA GLU A 79 10.54 27.78 -6.01
C GLU A 79 9.90 26.47 -6.49
N LEU A 80 10.18 25.36 -5.82
CA LEU A 80 9.62 24.04 -6.15
C LEU A 80 8.13 23.99 -5.88
N SER A 81 7.66 24.58 -4.77
CA SER A 81 6.22 24.69 -4.49
C SER A 81 5.50 25.48 -5.59
N ALA A 82 6.03 26.64 -5.99
CA ALA A 82 5.46 27.45 -7.05
C ALA A 82 5.51 26.73 -8.41
N ALA A 83 6.59 26.01 -8.71
CA ALA A 83 6.72 25.21 -9.93
C ALA A 83 5.68 24.08 -9.97
N ALA A 84 5.47 23.36 -8.86
CA ALA A 84 4.48 22.29 -8.75
C ALA A 84 3.05 22.82 -8.97
N VAL A 85 2.69 23.95 -8.35
CA VAL A 85 1.37 24.58 -8.57
C VAL A 85 1.20 25.03 -10.02
N LYS A 86 2.23 25.65 -10.63
CA LYS A 86 2.19 26.03 -12.06
C LYS A 86 2.03 24.82 -12.98
N ALA A 87 2.71 23.72 -12.68
CA ALA A 87 2.58 22.48 -13.44
C ALA A 87 1.16 21.92 -13.37
N LEU A 88 0.57 21.88 -12.17
CA LEU A 88 -0.83 21.46 -11.98
C LEU A 88 -1.80 22.35 -12.78
N ALA A 89 -1.63 23.67 -12.73
CA ALA A 89 -2.46 24.60 -13.51
C ALA A 89 -2.35 24.34 -15.02
N ALA A 90 -1.12 24.15 -15.52
CA ALA A 90 -0.88 23.89 -16.94
C ALA A 90 -1.44 22.53 -17.40
N VAL A 91 -1.37 21.49 -16.57
CA VAL A 91 -2.02 20.19 -16.84
C VAL A 91 -3.53 20.38 -16.94
N LEU A 92 -4.11 21.12 -15.99
CA LEU A 92 -5.54 21.36 -15.97
C LEU A 92 -6.03 22.13 -17.20
N ASP A 93 -5.29 23.17 -17.61
CA ASP A 93 -5.60 23.96 -18.80
C ASP A 93 -5.59 23.12 -20.09
N LYS A 94 -4.71 22.12 -20.17
CA LYS A 94 -4.68 21.16 -21.28
C LYS A 94 -5.83 20.15 -21.25
N LEU A 95 -6.36 19.81 -20.08
CA LEU A 95 -7.45 18.85 -19.92
C LEU A 95 -8.85 19.48 -20.04
N LYS A 96 -8.99 20.80 -19.80
CA LYS A 96 -10.26 21.53 -19.90
C LYS A 96 -11.03 21.29 -21.21
N PRO A 97 -10.42 21.34 -22.41
CA PRO A 97 -11.15 21.22 -23.66
C PRO A 97 -11.81 19.85 -23.87
N ALA A 98 -11.25 18.80 -23.26
CA ALA A 98 -11.71 17.43 -23.45
C ALA A 98 -12.85 17.04 -22.50
N ASN A 99 -12.84 17.59 -21.27
CA ASN A 99 -13.51 16.93 -20.14
C ASN A 99 -14.47 17.84 -19.34
N ASN A 100 -14.72 19.10 -19.74
CA ASN A 100 -15.58 20.05 -19.02
C ASN A 100 -15.30 20.11 -17.50
N LEU A 101 -14.03 20.04 -17.11
CA LEU A 101 -13.59 19.78 -15.73
C LEU A 101 -13.78 20.95 -14.76
N THR A 102 -14.50 22.02 -15.10
CA THR A 102 -14.58 23.22 -14.24
C THR A 102 -15.93 23.31 -13.53
N PRO A 103 -15.95 23.58 -12.20
CA PRO A 103 -14.80 23.80 -11.32
C PRO A 103 -14.13 22.49 -10.84
N CYS A 104 -12.83 22.52 -10.55
CA CYS A 104 -12.07 21.37 -10.04
C CYS A 104 -10.84 21.74 -9.20
N HIS A 105 -10.27 20.69 -8.61
CA HIS A 105 -8.99 20.69 -7.92
C HIS A 105 -8.02 19.74 -8.61
N ALA A 106 -6.75 20.11 -8.63
CA ALA A 106 -5.65 19.25 -8.99
C ALA A 106 -4.71 19.14 -7.78
N LEU A 107 -4.38 17.91 -7.40
CA LEU A 107 -3.54 17.62 -6.25
C LEU A 107 -2.29 16.87 -6.71
N PHE A 108 -1.14 17.24 -6.15
CA PHE A 108 0.10 16.52 -6.35
C PHE A 108 0.52 15.90 -5.01
N PHE A 109 0.49 14.57 -4.95
CA PHE A 109 1.00 13.79 -3.84
C PHE A 109 2.39 13.22 -4.16
N VAL A 110 3.22 13.10 -3.13
CA VAL A 110 4.46 12.31 -3.18
C VAL A 110 4.30 11.25 -2.10
N ARG A 111 4.11 10.00 -2.51
CA ARG A 111 3.54 8.94 -1.66
C ARG A 111 2.23 9.45 -1.03
N ASN A 112 2.17 9.45 0.29
CA ASN A 112 1.01 9.83 1.08
C ASN A 112 1.08 11.26 1.63
N LYS A 113 1.85 12.16 1.01
CA LYS A 113 2.02 13.53 1.48
C LYS A 113 1.68 14.53 0.38
N LEU A 114 0.92 15.55 0.72
CA LEU A 114 0.48 16.56 -0.23
C LEU A 114 1.62 17.54 -0.50
N LEU A 115 2.08 17.61 -1.74
CA LEU A 115 3.08 18.58 -2.18
C LEU A 115 2.44 19.90 -2.61
N ALA A 116 1.42 19.82 -3.46
CA ALA A 116 0.78 21.00 -4.03
C ALA A 116 -0.71 20.75 -4.29
N LEU A 117 -1.50 21.82 -4.15
CA LEU A 117 -2.92 21.86 -4.49
C LEU A 117 -3.14 23.09 -5.38
N TYR A 118 -3.78 22.87 -6.52
CA TYR A 118 -4.30 23.93 -7.38
C TYR A 118 -5.82 23.81 -7.45
N SER A 119 -6.52 24.93 -7.30
CA SER A 119 -7.97 25.00 -7.38
C SER A 119 -8.36 25.97 -8.50
N SER A 120 -9.27 25.57 -9.37
CA SER A 120 -9.79 26.48 -10.39
C SER A 120 -10.62 27.60 -9.76
N ARG A 121 -10.84 28.67 -10.51
CA ARG A 121 -11.78 29.74 -10.11
C ARG A 121 -13.15 29.13 -9.82
N SER A 122 -13.76 29.55 -8.71
CA SER A 122 -15.08 29.07 -8.24
C SER A 122 -15.14 27.62 -7.78
N ALA A 123 -14.01 26.93 -7.60
CA ALA A 123 -14.01 25.65 -6.92
C ALA A 123 -14.34 25.82 -5.44
N GLN A 124 -15.20 24.94 -4.92
CA GLN A 124 -15.55 24.93 -3.51
C GLN A 124 -14.32 24.53 -2.69
N GLU A 125 -14.24 24.97 -1.44
CA GLU A 125 -13.17 24.54 -0.55
C GLU A 125 -13.26 23.02 -0.30
N LEU A 126 -12.11 22.33 -0.46
CA LEU A 126 -12.00 20.92 -0.12
C LEU A 126 -11.91 20.76 1.39
N SER A 127 -12.72 19.86 1.96
CA SER A 127 -12.57 19.53 3.37
C SER A 127 -11.29 18.72 3.59
N ALA A 128 -10.69 18.84 4.78
CA ALA A 128 -9.53 18.01 5.15
C ALA A 128 -9.82 16.51 5.01
N SER A 129 -11.05 16.10 5.31
CA SER A 129 -11.52 14.73 5.15
C SER A 129 -11.50 14.26 3.68
N ASP A 130 -11.88 15.13 2.73
CA ASP A 130 -11.82 14.80 1.30
C ASP A 130 -10.37 14.62 0.85
N VAL A 131 -9.46 15.49 1.30
CA VAL A 131 -8.04 15.39 0.96
C VAL A 131 -7.41 14.13 1.56
N LEU A 132 -7.74 13.78 2.81
CA LEU A 132 -7.31 12.53 3.42
C LEU A 132 -7.82 11.29 2.67
N PHE A 133 -9.06 11.33 2.21
CA PHE A 133 -9.60 10.26 1.39
C PHE A 133 -8.85 10.12 0.06
N LEU A 134 -8.61 11.23 -0.64
CA LEU A 134 -7.82 11.23 -1.88
C LEU A 134 -6.40 10.71 -1.64
N ASN A 135 -5.81 11.04 -0.50
CA ASN A 135 -4.51 10.53 -0.08
C ASN A 135 -4.53 9.00 0.09
N MET A 136 -5.53 8.46 0.81
CA MET A 136 -5.71 7.01 0.94
C MET A 136 -5.94 6.33 -0.40
N LEU A 137 -6.65 6.98 -1.33
CA LEU A 137 -6.88 6.44 -2.67
C LEU A 137 -5.59 6.33 -3.48
N VAL A 138 -4.71 7.34 -3.39
CA VAL A 138 -3.39 7.33 -4.02
C VAL A 138 -2.50 6.23 -3.42
N GLU A 139 -2.50 6.09 -2.10
CA GLU A 139 -1.77 4.99 -1.45
C GLU A 139 -2.32 3.61 -1.83
N ALA A 140 -3.64 3.42 -1.84
CA ALA A 140 -4.27 2.18 -2.26
C ALA A 140 -3.94 1.80 -3.71
N SER A 141 -3.73 2.78 -4.59
CA SER A 141 -3.28 2.52 -5.96
C SER A 141 -1.82 2.08 -6.04
N GLN A 142 -0.94 2.62 -5.20
CA GLN A 142 0.49 2.28 -5.17
C GLN A 142 0.75 0.89 -4.56
N VAL A 143 -0.03 0.46 -3.56
CA VAL A 143 0.12 -0.89 -2.96
C VAL A 143 -0.13 -1.98 -4.01
N LYS A 144 -1.13 -1.79 -4.87
CA LYS A 144 -1.40 -2.74 -5.96
C LYS A 144 -0.24 -2.85 -6.93
N ASP A 145 0.43 -1.73 -7.25
CA ASP A 145 1.59 -1.73 -8.14
C ASP A 145 2.82 -2.39 -7.48
N ALA A 146 2.94 -2.35 -6.15
CA ALA A 146 4.02 -2.99 -5.40
C ALA A 146 3.88 -4.52 -5.35
N ASP A 147 2.64 -5.04 -5.19
CA ASP A 147 2.37 -6.49 -5.24
C ASP A 147 2.79 -7.08 -6.61
N PHE A 148 2.63 -6.32 -7.71
CA PHE A 148 3.14 -6.72 -9.04
C PHE A 148 4.67 -6.75 -9.13
N MET A 149 5.40 -5.94 -8.36
CA MET A 149 6.87 -5.94 -8.35
C MET A 149 7.45 -7.05 -7.47
N GLU A 150 6.75 -7.48 -6.42
CA GLU A 150 7.20 -8.56 -5.53
C GLU A 150 7.14 -9.94 -6.23
N ASP A 151 6.11 -10.17 -7.06
CA ASP A 151 5.98 -11.37 -7.91
C ASP A 151 7.09 -11.53 -8.97
N ILE A 152 7.71 -10.43 -9.40
CA ILE A 152 8.82 -10.45 -10.38
C ILE A 152 10.15 -10.86 -9.72
N SER A 153 10.33 -10.60 -8.42
CA SER A 153 11.56 -10.95 -7.70
C SER A 153 11.65 -12.45 -7.36
N LEU A 154 10.52 -13.16 -7.26
CA LEU A 154 10.49 -14.59 -6.95
C LEU A 154 10.68 -15.52 -8.16
N LYS A 155 10.77 -15.00 -9.39
CA LYS A 155 10.85 -15.80 -10.64
C LYS A 155 12.22 -15.87 -11.33
N LYS A 156 13.33 -15.50 -10.66
CA LYS A 156 14.68 -15.67 -11.22
C LYS A 156 15.50 -16.73 -10.49
N THR A 157 15.27 -17.99 -10.85
CA THR A 157 16.28 -19.05 -10.74
C THR A 157 16.36 -19.73 -12.11
N PRO A 158 17.50 -19.71 -12.82
CA PRO A 158 17.64 -20.46 -14.06
C PRO A 158 17.93 -21.93 -13.75
N GLU A 159 17.01 -22.81 -14.12
CA GLU A 159 17.23 -24.26 -14.14
C GLU A 159 18.24 -24.59 -15.26
N THR A 160 19.32 -25.28 -14.90
CA THR A 160 20.27 -25.90 -15.82
C THR A 160 19.65 -27.13 -16.50
N PRO A 161 19.83 -27.36 -17.81
CA PRO A 161 19.28 -28.54 -18.47
C PRO A 161 20.17 -29.75 -18.22
N ASP A 162 19.66 -30.75 -17.50
CA ASP A 162 20.29 -32.07 -17.37
C ASP A 162 20.07 -32.92 -18.62
N GLU A 163 21.19 -33.44 -19.15
CA GLU A 163 21.27 -34.37 -20.26
C GLU A 163 20.65 -35.73 -19.89
N LYS A 164 19.66 -36.18 -20.68
CA LYS A 164 19.20 -37.57 -20.63
C LYS A 164 20.24 -38.46 -21.33
N LYS A 165 20.91 -39.33 -20.58
CA LYS A 165 21.53 -40.55 -21.10
C LYS A 165 20.67 -41.73 -20.68
N GLU A 166 20.08 -42.40 -21.66
CA GLU A 166 19.49 -43.74 -21.53
C GLU A 166 20.64 -44.76 -21.49
N ASP A 167 20.69 -45.59 -20.45
CA ASP A 167 21.48 -46.82 -20.41
C ASP A 167 20.72 -47.85 -19.55
N ASP A 168 19.92 -48.68 -20.21
CA ASP A 168 19.30 -49.86 -19.63
C ASP A 168 20.25 -51.05 -19.81
N GLY A 169 20.97 -51.40 -18.74
CA GLY A 169 22.01 -52.41 -18.78
C GLY A 169 22.22 -53.17 -17.46
N ILE A 170 21.37 -54.18 -17.25
CA ILE A 170 21.63 -55.48 -16.59
C ILE A 170 21.86 -55.53 -15.07
N GLU A 171 21.13 -56.48 -14.47
CA GLU A 171 21.15 -57.03 -13.11
C GLU A 171 22.54 -57.16 -12.46
N LEU A 172 22.62 -57.06 -11.13
CA LEU A 172 23.15 -58.13 -10.28
C LEU A 172 22.93 -57.91 -8.77
N ASP A 173 22.77 -59.06 -8.17
CA ASP A 173 22.45 -59.49 -6.81
C ASP A 173 23.32 -58.93 -5.66
N SER A 174 22.81 -59.20 -4.45
CA SER A 174 23.53 -59.51 -3.21
C SER A 174 23.74 -58.42 -2.14
N SER A 175 23.03 -58.65 -1.04
CA SER A 175 23.54 -58.88 0.32
C SER A 175 24.47 -57.85 0.99
N ASP A 176 24.04 -57.50 2.20
CA ASP A 176 24.80 -57.66 3.45
C ASP A 176 25.31 -56.42 4.22
N SER A 177 24.92 -56.46 5.50
CA SER A 177 25.56 -56.07 6.76
C SER A 177 26.32 -54.74 6.97
N GLY A 178 26.21 -54.26 8.22
CA GLY A 178 27.27 -53.53 8.92
C GLY A 178 26.97 -52.05 9.13
N GLU A 179 26.29 -51.66 10.21
CA GLU A 179 26.91 -51.25 11.49
C GLU A 179 27.77 -49.97 11.44
N PHE A 180 27.21 -48.93 12.07
CA PHE A 180 27.81 -48.07 13.11
C PHE A 180 29.27 -47.63 12.97
N TYR A 181 29.52 -46.31 13.00
CA TYR A 181 30.50 -45.73 13.93
C TYR A 181 30.13 -44.27 14.30
N SER A 182 30.45 -43.94 15.55
CA SER A 182 30.02 -42.76 16.30
C SER A 182 30.95 -41.53 16.16
N ILE A 183 30.42 -40.39 16.61
CA ILE A 183 31.04 -39.06 16.79
C ILE A 183 32.24 -39.12 17.77
N PRO A 184 33.23 -38.20 17.71
CA PRO A 184 33.38 -37.27 18.85
C PRO A 184 33.79 -35.81 18.52
N THR A 185 33.41 -34.94 19.46
CA THR A 185 33.56 -33.48 19.59
C THR A 185 34.99 -32.91 19.78
N THR A 186 35.23 -31.73 19.15
CA THR A 186 36.00 -30.48 19.51
C THR A 186 37.31 -30.54 20.34
N PRO A 187 38.30 -29.60 20.14
CA PRO A 187 38.28 -28.26 20.76
C PRO A 187 39.03 -27.10 20.01
N SER A 188 38.95 -25.91 20.61
CA SER A 188 39.34 -24.55 20.19
C SER A 188 40.82 -24.16 20.34
N LEU A 189 41.26 -23.13 19.58
CA LEU A 189 42.40 -22.21 19.79
C LEU A 189 42.35 -21.19 18.62
N GLY A 190 42.60 -19.88 18.67
CA GLY A 190 43.11 -18.94 19.68
C GLY A 190 43.75 -17.74 18.95
N ARG A 191 43.32 -16.50 19.28
CA ARG A 191 44.11 -15.26 19.49
C ARG A 191 45.10 -14.72 18.42
N ASN A 192 44.85 -13.50 17.90
CA ASN A 192 45.74 -12.30 17.95
C ASN A 192 45.11 -11.13 17.16
N ASN A 193 44.80 -9.95 17.70
CA ASN A 193 45.61 -8.82 18.23
C ASN A 193 46.29 -7.92 17.18
N GLY A 194 45.83 -6.66 17.13
CA GLY A 194 46.60 -5.48 16.69
C GLY A 194 45.73 -4.45 15.97
N ARG A 195 45.85 -3.14 16.18
CA ARG A 195 46.47 -2.30 17.21
C ARG A 195 45.90 -0.89 16.95
N VAL A 196 45.55 -0.17 18.00
CA VAL A 196 45.17 1.24 17.98
C VAL A 196 46.45 2.06 17.99
N ASP A 197 46.54 3.05 17.11
CA ASP A 197 47.11 4.39 17.33
C ASP A 197 46.52 5.32 16.26
#